data_AF-A0AAW5EGL4-F1
#
_entry.id   AF-A0AAW5EGL4-F1
#
_cell.length_a   1.000
_cell.length_b   1.000
_cell.length_c   1.000
_cell.angle_alpha   90.00
_cell.angle_beta   90.00
_cell.angle_gamma   90.00
#
_symmetry.space_group_name_H-M   'P 1'
#
loop_
_entity.id
_entity.type
_entity.pdbx_description
1 polymer ?
#
loop_
_entity_poly.entity_id
_entity_poly.type
_entity_poly.pdbx_seq_one_letter_code
_entity_poly.pdbx_strand_id
1 'polypeptide(L)'
;GLFSVSEIFLMLEHTQTSQNIINKTGKILVNIKEFFFCFWTIIRSSIIGFFVGVLPGAGSTIASAITYMSEKKIAGEKGKFGQGDLKGVAAPEAANNASACGSFIPMLTLGLP
;
A
#
# COMPACT_ATOMS: atom_id res chain seq x y z
N GLY A 1 -10.29 -21.30 8.54
CA GLY A 1 -9.91 -22.60 7.99
C GLY A 1 -10.73 -22.90 6.75
N LEU A 2 -11.91 -23.48 6.92
CA LEU A 2 -12.79 -23.88 5.81
C LEU A 2 -13.22 -22.71 4.90
N PHE A 3 -13.50 -21.54 5.49
CA PHE A 3 -13.87 -20.32 4.76
C PHE A 3 -12.82 -19.91 3.71
N SER A 4 -11.54 -19.94 4.08
CA SER A 4 -10.44 -19.59 3.18
C SER A 4 -10.31 -20.59 2.02
N VAL A 5 -10.59 -21.87 2.27
CA VAL A 5 -10.58 -22.91 1.23
C VAL A 5 -11.73 -22.69 0.24
N SER A 6 -12.93 -22.35 0.73
CA SER A 6 -14.08 -22.04 -0.12
C SER A 6 -13.88 -20.78 -0.98
N GLU A 7 -13.29 -19.71 -0.42
CA GLU A 7 -12.96 -18.49 -1.18
C GLU A 7 -11.96 -18.76 -2.32
N ILE A 8 -10.95 -19.60 -2.09
CA ILE A 8 -9.98 -19.97 -3.13
C ILE A 8 -10.68 -20.72 -4.28
N PHE A 9 -11.60 -21.64 -3.98
CA PHE A 9 -12.36 -22.34 -5.02
C PHE A 9 -13.28 -21.40 -5.80
N LEU A 10 -13.97 -20.48 -5.13
CA LEU A 10 -14.81 -19.47 -5.78
C LEU A 10 -14.00 -18.49 -6.64
N MET A 11 -12.81 -18.11 -6.18
CA MET A 11 -11.91 -17.22 -6.93
C MET A 11 -11.35 -17.90 -8.19
N LEU A 12 -11.09 -19.21 -8.13
CA LEU A 12 -10.70 -20.00 -9.31
C LEU A 12 -11.84 -20.09 -10.33
N GLU A 13 -13.08 -20.29 -9.88
CA GLU A 13 -14.27 -20.33 -10.73
C GLU A 13 -14.52 -18.98 -11.43
N HIS A 14 -14.36 -17.87 -10.70
CA HIS A 14 -14.53 -16.52 -11.27
C HIS A 14 -13.40 -16.08 -12.21
N THR A 15 -12.21 -16.67 -12.12
CA THR A 15 -11.05 -16.30 -12.97
C THR A 15 -11.26 -16.68 -14.45
N GLN A 16 -12.16 -17.63 -14.78
CA GLN A 16 -12.45 -17.96 -16.18
C GLN A 16 -13.31 -16.92 -16.92
N THR A 17 -14.01 -16.01 -16.22
CA THR A 17 -15.02 -15.13 -16.84
C THR A 17 -14.55 -13.68 -17.02
N SER A 18 -13.34 -13.32 -16.61
CA SER A 18 -12.82 -11.95 -16.77
C SER A 18 -11.37 -11.90 -17.23
N GLN A 19 -11.12 -12.42 -18.43
CA GLN A 19 -9.97 -11.97 -19.23
C GLN A 19 -10.27 -10.61 -19.87
N ASN A 20 -10.46 -9.57 -19.06
CA ASN A 20 -10.38 -8.20 -19.55
C ASN A 20 -8.91 -7.77 -19.50
N ILE A 21 -8.25 -7.97 -20.65
CA ILE A 21 -7.11 -7.20 -21.19
C ILE A 21 -6.28 -6.48 -20.12
N ILE A 22 -5.39 -7.22 -19.46
CA ILE A 22 -4.21 -6.60 -18.87
C ILE A 22 -3.32 -6.22 -20.07
N ASN A 23 -3.57 -5.03 -20.63
CA ASN A 23 -2.62 -4.41 -21.55
C ASN A 23 -1.27 -4.41 -20.84
N LYS A 24 -0.27 -5.06 -21.43
CA LYS A 24 1.12 -5.02 -21.00
C LYS A 24 1.61 -3.58 -20.99
N THR A 25 1.35 -2.86 -19.91
CA THR A 25 1.82 -1.48 -19.76
C THR A 25 3.15 -1.51 -19.04
N GLY A 26 4.22 -1.34 -19.82
CA GLY A 26 5.47 -0.76 -19.34
C GLY A 26 6.45 -1.68 -18.62
N LYS A 27 7.69 -1.16 -18.47
CA LYS A 27 8.81 -1.82 -17.80
C LYS A 27 8.40 -2.26 -16.38
N ILE A 28 8.65 -3.53 -16.08
CA ILE A 28 8.40 -4.14 -14.75
C ILE A 28 9.25 -3.48 -13.65
N LEU A 29 10.39 -2.87 -14.02
CA LEU A 29 11.26 -2.18 -13.08
C LEU A 29 11.08 -0.67 -13.13
N VAL A 30 10.89 -0.10 -11.94
CA VAL A 30 10.94 1.34 -11.66
C VAL A 30 12.35 1.86 -12.00
N ASN A 31 12.42 2.98 -12.70
CA ASN A 31 13.70 3.61 -13.02
C ASN A 31 14.31 4.24 -11.74
N ILE A 32 15.63 4.23 -11.59
CA ILE A 32 16.32 4.87 -10.45
C ILE A 32 15.93 6.36 -10.31
N LYS A 33 15.67 7.05 -11.42
CA LYS A 33 15.18 8.44 -11.40
C LYS A 33 13.78 8.57 -10.80
N GLU A 34 12.90 7.62 -11.08
CA GLU A 34 11.54 7.57 -10.54
C GLU A 34 11.54 7.21 -9.06
N PHE A 35 12.44 6.32 -8.65
CA PHE A 35 12.67 5.99 -7.25
C PHE A 35 13.12 7.24 -6.45
N PHE A 36 14.11 7.98 -6.95
CA PHE A 36 14.56 9.22 -6.31
C PHE A 36 13.47 10.29 -6.26
N PHE A 37 12.61 10.37 -7.29
CA PHE A 37 11.47 11.29 -7.29
C PHE A 37 10.43 10.96 -6.19
N CYS A 38 10.27 9.66 -5.87
CA CYS A 38 9.33 9.20 -4.85
C CYS A 38 9.97 9.06 -3.46
N PHE A 39 11.30 9.11 -3.37
CA PHE A 39 12.05 8.82 -2.15
C PHE A 39 11.57 9.63 -0.93
N TRP A 40 11.32 10.93 -1.12
CA TRP A 40 10.82 11.80 -0.06
C TRP A 40 9.39 11.42 0.39
N THR A 41 8.54 11.07 -0.57
CA THR A 41 7.17 10.59 -0.31
C THR A 41 7.19 9.25 0.42
N ILE A 42 8.10 8.33 0.04
CA ILE A 42 8.30 7.03 0.68
C ILE A 42 8.67 7.23 2.14
N ILE A 43 9.73 7.99 2.44
CA ILE A 43 10.18 8.24 3.81
C ILE A 43 9.05 8.80 4.68
N ARG A 44 8.37 9.83 4.19
CA ARG A 44 7.31 10.49 4.96
C ARG A 44 6.13 9.55 5.20
N SER A 45 5.74 8.78 4.20
CA SER A 45 4.64 7.81 4.30
C SER A 45 5.01 6.64 5.20
N SER A 46 6.27 6.20 5.18
CA SER A 46 6.77 5.16 6.09
C SER A 46 6.76 5.62 7.55
N ILE A 47 7.13 6.87 7.85
CA ILE A 47 7.03 7.39 9.22
C ILE A 47 5.56 7.36 9.69
N ILE A 48 4.64 7.86 8.87
CA ILE A 48 3.21 7.85 9.18
C ILE A 48 2.72 6.41 9.38
N GLY A 49 3.06 5.51 8.46
CA GLY A 49 2.67 4.09 8.51
C GLY A 49 3.22 3.37 9.73
N PHE A 50 4.46 3.64 10.11
CA PHE A 50 5.07 3.09 11.32
C PHE A 50 4.34 3.51 12.60
N PHE A 51 4.05 4.80 12.77
CA PHE A 51 3.30 5.28 13.94
C PHE A 51 1.89 4.71 14.01
N VAL A 52 1.22 4.58 12.85
CA VAL A 52 -0.09 3.94 12.77
C VAL A 52 0.01 2.45 13.11
N GLY A 53 1.03 1.75 12.63
CA GLY A 53 1.23 0.32 12.90
C GLY A 53 1.61 0.00 14.35
N VAL A 54 2.26 0.93 15.06
CA VAL A 54 2.52 0.80 16.50
C VAL A 54 1.22 0.90 17.31
N LEU A 55 0.18 1.55 16.79
CA LEU A 55 -1.11 1.64 17.45
C LEU A 55 -1.91 0.34 17.23
N PRO A 56 -2.17 -0.45 18.28
CA PRO A 56 -2.95 -1.68 18.14
C PRO A 56 -4.36 -1.37 17.63
N GLY A 57 -4.81 -2.14 16.64
CA GLY A 57 -6.12 -1.96 16.00
C GLY A 57 -6.16 -0.92 14.88
N ALA A 58 -5.13 -0.08 14.71
CA ALA A 58 -5.00 0.81 13.56
C ALA A 58 -4.32 0.05 12.41
N GLY A 59 -5.11 -0.74 11.68
CA GLY A 59 -4.59 -1.60 10.62
C GLY A 59 -3.91 -0.84 9.46
N SER A 60 -3.11 -1.57 8.67
CA SER A 60 -2.32 -1.01 7.57
C SER A 60 -3.17 -0.34 6.47
N THR A 61 -4.43 -0.77 6.31
CA THR A 61 -5.40 -0.14 5.40
C THR A 61 -5.64 1.33 5.74
N ILE A 62 -5.71 1.68 7.02
CA ILE A 62 -5.94 3.06 7.47
C ILE A 62 -4.69 3.90 7.20
N ALA A 63 -3.50 3.36 7.48
CA ALA A 63 -2.23 4.01 7.16
C ALA A 63 -2.12 4.32 5.66
N SER A 64 -2.46 3.37 4.80
CA SER A 64 -2.47 3.53 3.35
C SER A 64 -3.49 4.59 2.89
N ALA A 65 -4.70 4.58 3.46
CA ALA A 65 -5.72 5.57 3.13
C ALA A 65 -5.29 6.99 3.51
N ILE A 66 -4.74 7.18 4.72
CA ILE A 66 -4.28 8.48 5.22
C ILE A 66 -3.13 9.00 4.35
N THR A 67 -2.13 8.15 4.05
CA THR A 67 -0.96 8.57 3.26
C THR A 67 -1.34 8.87 1.81
N TYR A 68 -2.25 8.11 1.21
CA TYR A 68 -2.82 8.43 -0.10
C TYR A 68 -3.54 9.79 -0.09
N MET A 69 -4.42 10.03 0.88
CA MET A 69 -5.15 11.30 0.99
C MET A 69 -4.21 12.49 1.28
N SER A 70 -3.20 12.28 2.13
CA SER A 70 -2.19 13.28 2.48
C SER A 70 -1.36 13.65 1.25
N GLU A 71 -0.92 12.66 0.47
CA GLU A 71 -0.16 12.94 -0.75
C GLU A 71 -1.02 13.54 -1.86
N LYS A 72 -2.27 13.08 -2.01
CA LYS A 72 -3.22 13.73 -2.92
C LYS A 72 -3.45 15.20 -2.56
N LYS A 73 -3.58 15.50 -1.26
CA LYS A 73 -3.76 16.87 -0.76
C LYS A 73 -2.52 17.73 -1.03
N ILE A 74 -1.33 17.17 -0.85
CA ILE A 74 -0.05 17.90 -1.01
C ILE A 74 0.29 18.12 -2.49
N ALA A 75 -0.06 17.17 -3.35
CA ALA A 75 0.10 17.34 -4.78
C ALA A 75 -0.91 18.34 -5.38
N GLY A 76 -2.06 18.55 -4.72
CA GLY A 76 -3.08 19.52 -5.13
C GLY A 76 -3.61 19.25 -6.55
N GLU A 77 -4.09 20.29 -7.23
CA GLU A 77 -4.57 20.19 -8.64
C GLU A 77 -3.47 19.82 -9.65
N LYS A 78 -2.18 19.90 -9.26
CA LYS A 78 -1.05 19.53 -10.13
C LYS A 78 -0.68 18.04 -10.02
N GLY A 79 -1.25 17.32 -9.06
CA GLY A 79 -1.02 15.90 -8.88
C GLY A 79 -1.77 15.07 -9.93
N LYS A 80 -1.09 14.17 -10.62
CA LYS A 80 -1.70 13.28 -11.62
C LYS A 80 -2.29 12.02 -10.97
N PHE A 81 -2.85 12.16 -9.76
CA PHE A 81 -3.39 11.05 -8.98
C PHE A 81 -4.56 10.42 -9.76
N GLY A 82 -4.47 9.12 -10.05
CA GLY A 82 -5.44 8.40 -10.89
C GLY A 82 -5.13 8.40 -12.39
N GLN A 83 -4.12 9.15 -12.85
CA GLN A 83 -3.66 9.17 -14.25
C GLN A 83 -2.25 8.56 -14.43
N GLY A 84 -1.79 7.77 -13.45
CA GLY A 84 -0.47 7.14 -13.47
C GLY A 84 0.62 7.86 -12.66
N ASP A 85 0.26 8.72 -11.71
CA ASP A 85 1.24 9.28 -10.76
C ASP A 85 1.80 8.20 -9.83
N LEU A 86 3.12 8.01 -9.89
CA LEU A 86 3.84 7.06 -9.05
C LEU A 86 3.65 7.33 -7.56
N LYS A 87 3.51 8.60 -7.14
CA LYS A 87 3.31 8.96 -5.73
C LYS A 87 1.99 8.41 -5.18
N GLY A 88 0.99 8.22 -6.05
CA GLY A 88 -0.30 7.66 -5.70
C GLY A 88 -0.25 6.18 -5.29
N VAL A 89 0.80 5.46 -5.66
CA VAL A 89 1.02 4.05 -5.27
C VAL A 89 2.17 3.94 -4.28
N ALA A 90 3.26 4.68 -4.49
CA ALA A 90 4.44 4.63 -3.63
C ALA A 90 4.15 5.04 -2.17
N ALA A 91 3.24 6.00 -1.95
CA ALA A 91 2.87 6.45 -0.61
C ALA A 91 2.13 5.37 0.21
N PRO A 92 0.98 4.83 -0.27
CA PRO A 92 0.27 3.77 0.44
C PRO A 92 1.10 2.49 0.59
N GLU A 93 1.90 2.10 -0.41
CA GLU A 93 2.76 0.91 -0.31
C GLU A 93 3.86 1.08 0.76
N ALA A 94 4.50 2.26 0.80
CA ALA A 94 5.51 2.56 1.81
C ALA A 94 4.91 2.61 3.23
N ALA A 95 3.67 3.10 3.37
CA ALA A 95 2.97 3.16 4.64
C ALA A 95 2.53 1.77 5.12
N ASN A 96 1.97 0.95 4.22
CA ASN A 96 1.56 -0.43 4.50
C ASN A 96 2.75 -1.25 5.01
N ASN A 97 3.88 -1.20 4.29
CA ASN A 97 5.07 -1.95 4.67
C ASN A 97 5.65 -1.47 6.01
N ALA A 98 5.70 -0.16 6.24
CA ALA A 98 6.17 0.39 7.51
C ALA A 98 5.24 0.07 8.68
N SER A 99 3.93 0.01 8.44
CA SER A 99 2.93 -0.39 9.43
C SER A 99 3.12 -1.84 9.87
N ALA A 100 3.44 -2.74 8.94
CA ALA A 100 3.75 -4.12 9.27
C ALA A 100 4.97 -4.20 10.21
N CYS A 101 6.04 -3.45 9.91
CA CYS A 101 7.18 -3.36 10.82
C CYS A 101 6.81 -2.75 12.18
N GLY A 102 5.97 -1.71 12.20
CA GLY A 102 5.51 -1.05 13.42
C GLY A 102 4.68 -1.97 14.33
N SER A 103 3.86 -2.84 13.75
CA SER A 103 3.01 -3.78 14.50
C SER A 103 3.79 -4.82 15.30
N PHE A 104 5.05 -5.08 14.93
CA PHE A 104 5.90 -5.95 15.74
C PHE A 104 6.33 -5.32 17.06
N ILE A 105 6.31 -3.99 17.20
CA ILE A 105 6.73 -3.34 18.44
C ILE A 105 5.78 -3.69 19.59
N PRO A 106 4.45 -3.46 19.50
CA PRO A 106 3.52 -3.93 20.51
C PRO A 106 3.59 -5.45 20.72
N MET A 107 3.69 -6.22 19.63
CA MET A 107 3.75 -7.68 19.69
C MET A 107 4.95 -8.18 20.51
N LEU A 108 6.14 -7.62 20.26
CA LEU A 108 7.39 -7.99 20.94
C LEU A 108 7.48 -7.40 22.36
N THR A 109 6.93 -6.21 22.60
CA THR A 109 7.02 -5.52 23.89
C THR A 109 5.98 -5.98 24.90
N LEU A 110 4.75 -6.26 24.45
CA LEU A 110 3.64 -6.67 25.31
C LEU A 110 3.41 -8.19 25.28
N GLY A 111 4.03 -8.92 24.34
CA GLY A 111 3.84 -10.36 24.18
C GLY A 111 2.41 -10.76 23.78
N LEU A 112 1.58 -9.78 23.42
CA LEU A 112 0.20 -9.94 22.99
C LEU A 112 0.16 -9.90 21.46
N PRO A 113 -0.31 -10.96 20.79
CA PRO A 113 -0.33 -11.06 19.34
C PRO A 113 -1.29 -10.06 18.67
#